data_AF-A0A9J8C4V8-F1
#
_entry.id   AF-A0A9J8C4V8-F1
#
_cell.length_a   1.000
_cell.length_b   1.000
_cell.length_c   1.000
_cell.angle_alpha   90.00
_cell.angle_beta   90.00
_cell.angle_gamma   90.00
#
_symmetry.space_group_name_H-M   'P 1'
#
loop_
_entity.id
_entity.type
_entity.pdbx_description
1 polymer ?
#
loop_
_entity_poly.entity_id
_entity_poly.type
_entity_poly.pdbx_seq_one_letter_code
_entity_poly.pdbx_strand_id
1 'polypeptide(L)'
;MWLSSRWGKRSEFEGGRIHINCKTIPVAERFFTSSASVTLRQAAWYPSETEEPHLVLLTSDNTIRFYNLKEPQSPAKVLSVSQVDEESIVHTRGRSYAASLGETAVAFDFGPLADSPRLSRLHMKAELLVYPLYILYGNGETFLSYISLTHSVSNVGKPMGPLPMYPAAEDNYGYDACAVLCLPCVPNILVIATESGMLYHCVVLEAEEEEDGGAVERWSRGSETVPSLYVFECVELELTLKLAAGEEEEITESDFTCPIRLHRDPLCQHRYHCTHEAGVHSVGLTWFKKLHGFLESDEEDKDSLQELAAEQRCIVEHILCTRPLANSLPAPVRGFWIVSDLSLGATMICITSTYECLLLPLLSIRPPSPPLLCSHPGVGSGSSPLRGLAEDSFEQHIRNILQLEDLALCREERKSLREAAERLADKYEDAKYRQEAIINRFTFL
;
A
#
# COMPACT_ATOMS: atom_id res chain seq x y z
N MET A 1 -11.90 20.78 9.96
CA MET A 1 -11.75 22.26 9.94
C MET A 1 -12.28 22.75 8.60
N TRP A 2 -13.10 23.78 8.56
CA TRP A 2 -13.53 24.43 7.32
C TRP A 2 -12.48 25.48 6.96
N LEU A 3 -11.87 25.33 5.79
CA LEU A 3 -10.92 26.32 5.27
C LEU A 3 -11.68 27.59 4.87
N SER A 4 -11.15 28.75 5.25
CA SER A 4 -11.72 30.04 4.83
C SER A 4 -11.67 30.19 3.32
N SER A 5 -12.65 30.91 2.74
CA SER A 5 -12.67 31.14 1.30
C SER A 5 -11.50 32.02 0.86
N ARG A 6 -11.07 31.83 -0.39
CA ARG A 6 -10.06 32.64 -1.06
C ARG A 6 -10.74 33.67 -1.95
N TRP A 7 -10.30 34.93 -1.91
CA TRP A 7 -10.78 35.99 -2.80
C TRP A 7 -9.75 37.12 -2.93
N GLY A 8 -10.00 38.10 -3.80
CA GLY A 8 -9.11 39.25 -4.01
C GLY A 8 -8.01 39.03 -5.05
N LYS A 9 -7.08 40.00 -5.17
CA LYS A 9 -6.16 40.17 -6.32
C LYS A 9 -5.11 39.05 -6.49
N ARG A 10 -5.02 38.11 -5.55
CA ARG A 10 -4.05 37.00 -5.52
C ARG A 10 -4.65 35.67 -5.03
N SER A 11 -5.97 35.56 -4.96
CA SER A 11 -6.65 34.39 -4.37
C SER A 11 -6.14 34.08 -2.94
N GLU A 12 -5.86 35.14 -2.19
CA GLU A 12 -5.44 35.07 -0.79
C GLU A 12 -6.62 34.68 0.09
N PHE A 13 -6.35 33.95 1.18
CA PHE A 13 -7.36 33.62 2.17
C PHE A 13 -7.93 34.90 2.79
N GLU A 14 -9.25 34.97 2.81
CA GLU A 14 -10.01 36.14 3.26
C GLU A 14 -9.57 37.48 2.66
N GLY A 15 -9.02 37.49 1.43
CA GLY A 15 -8.53 38.70 0.77
C GLY A 15 -7.23 39.26 1.35
N GLY A 16 -6.41 38.43 2.01
CA GLY A 16 -5.09 38.81 2.51
C GLY A 16 -5.10 39.29 3.96
N ARG A 17 -6.10 38.91 4.75
CA ARG A 17 -6.13 39.25 6.18
C ARG A 17 -4.99 38.57 6.94
N ILE A 18 -4.42 39.29 7.90
CA ILE A 18 -3.34 38.81 8.78
C ILE A 18 -3.84 37.67 9.68
N HIS A 19 -5.11 37.71 10.07
CA HIS A 19 -5.77 36.67 10.85
C HIS A 19 -6.87 36.02 10.01
N ILE A 20 -6.79 34.70 9.87
CA ILE A 20 -7.77 33.87 9.16
C ILE A 20 -8.54 33.09 10.21
N ASN A 21 -9.87 33.18 10.19
CA ASN A 21 -10.71 32.48 11.16
C ASN A 21 -11.25 31.19 10.56
N CYS A 22 -10.67 30.06 10.95
CA CYS A 22 -11.14 28.75 10.51
C CYS A 22 -12.22 28.21 11.46
N LYS A 23 -13.37 27.82 10.93
CA LYS A 23 -14.42 27.15 11.72
C LYS A 23 -14.02 25.69 11.97
N THR A 24 -14.01 25.26 13.23
CA THR A 24 -13.79 23.86 13.61
C THR A 24 -15.11 23.23 14.04
N ILE A 25 -15.35 21.99 13.61
CA ILE A 25 -16.48 21.17 14.06
C ILE A 25 -15.88 19.92 14.71
N PRO A 26 -16.10 19.70 16.01
CA PRO A 26 -15.71 18.45 16.64
C PRO A 26 -16.63 17.32 16.16
N VAL A 27 -16.03 16.20 15.78
CA VAL A 27 -16.75 14.98 15.36
C VAL A 27 -16.55 13.92 16.43
N ALA A 28 -17.64 13.24 16.82
CA ALA A 28 -17.66 12.18 17.83
C ALA A 28 -17.12 12.57 19.22
N GLU A 29 -17.06 13.86 19.55
CA GLU A 29 -16.51 14.36 20.83
C GLU A 29 -17.21 13.74 22.04
N ARG A 30 -18.54 13.68 22.03
CA ARG A 30 -19.31 13.04 23.12
C ARG A 30 -18.96 11.56 23.28
N PHE A 31 -18.74 10.85 22.17
CA PHE A 31 -18.41 9.44 22.17
C PHE A 31 -17.01 9.20 22.77
N PHE A 32 -15.99 9.94 22.33
CA PHE A 32 -14.64 9.80 22.88
C PHE A 32 -14.54 10.27 24.33
N THR A 33 -15.33 11.28 24.73
CA THR A 33 -15.38 11.75 26.12
C THR A 33 -16.06 10.74 27.04
N SER A 34 -17.14 10.09 26.58
CA SER A 34 -17.85 9.08 27.38
C SER A 34 -17.16 7.71 27.40
N SER A 35 -16.35 7.41 26.38
CA SER A 35 -15.69 6.12 26.18
C SER A 35 -14.17 6.29 26.19
N ALA A 36 -13.61 6.73 27.32
CA ALA A 36 -12.20 7.15 27.41
C ALA A 36 -11.17 6.05 27.08
N SER A 37 -11.55 4.77 27.09
CA SER A 37 -10.69 3.65 26.67
C SER A 37 -10.65 3.43 25.16
N VAL A 38 -11.58 4.02 24.41
CA VAL A 38 -11.68 3.85 22.95
C VAL A 38 -10.77 4.87 22.27
N THR A 39 -9.86 4.39 21.44
CA THR A 39 -8.93 5.21 20.67
C THR A 39 -9.29 5.16 19.18
N LEU A 40 -8.97 6.23 18.45
CA LEU A 40 -9.10 6.27 17.00
C LEU A 40 -7.90 5.56 16.37
N ARG A 41 -8.15 4.59 15.48
CA ARG A 41 -7.11 3.89 14.70
C ARG A 41 -6.91 4.53 13.33
N GLN A 42 -8.00 4.73 12.59
CA GLN A 42 -7.96 5.33 11.26
C GLN A 42 -9.18 6.22 11.04
N ALA A 43 -8.98 7.31 10.30
CA ALA A 43 -10.06 8.14 9.77
C ALA A 43 -9.90 8.31 8.26
N ALA A 44 -11.00 8.19 7.52
CA ALA A 44 -11.04 8.40 6.09
C ALA A 44 -12.37 9.06 5.68
N TRP A 45 -12.40 9.72 4.53
CA TRP A 45 -13.64 10.22 3.96
C TRP A 45 -14.39 9.09 3.26
N TYR A 46 -15.72 9.09 3.39
CA TYR A 46 -16.57 8.26 2.53
C TYR A 46 -16.47 8.78 1.08
N PRO A 47 -16.23 7.91 0.08
CA PRO A 47 -15.84 8.32 -1.27
C PRO A 47 -16.99 8.87 -2.16
N SER A 48 -18.13 9.26 -1.58
CA SER A 48 -19.25 9.79 -2.34
C SER A 48 -19.11 11.28 -2.62
N GLU A 49 -19.31 11.66 -3.89
CA GLU A 49 -19.35 13.06 -4.33
C GLU A 49 -20.78 13.64 -4.33
N THR A 50 -21.80 12.79 -4.37
CA THR A 50 -23.21 13.21 -4.48
C THR A 50 -23.88 13.36 -3.12
N GLU A 51 -23.36 12.65 -2.12
CA GLU A 51 -23.87 12.70 -0.75
C GLU A 51 -23.21 13.81 0.05
N GLU A 52 -23.81 14.12 1.21
CA GLU A 52 -23.14 14.95 2.20
C GLU A 52 -21.81 14.30 2.64
N PRO A 53 -20.79 15.09 2.99
CA PRO A 53 -19.50 14.56 3.41
C PRO A 53 -19.67 13.75 4.70
N HIS A 54 -19.25 12.48 4.66
CA HIS A 54 -19.19 11.60 5.82
C HIS A 54 -17.75 11.28 6.18
N LEU A 55 -17.44 11.38 7.47
CA LEU A 55 -16.17 10.94 8.03
C LEU A 55 -16.34 9.54 8.60
N VAL A 56 -15.49 8.62 8.17
CA VAL A 56 -15.50 7.20 8.56
C VAL A 56 -14.37 6.96 9.55
N LEU A 57 -14.70 6.44 10.73
CA LEU A 57 -13.76 6.22 11.83
C LEU A 57 -13.67 4.75 12.17
N LEU A 58 -12.46 4.18 12.16
CA LEU A 58 -12.16 2.88 12.76
C LEU A 58 -11.57 3.12 14.15
N THR A 59 -12.12 2.45 15.16
CA THR A 59 -11.75 2.64 16.56
C THR A 59 -11.33 1.32 17.23
N SER A 60 -10.65 1.43 18.39
CA SER A 60 -10.07 0.28 19.10
C SER A 60 -11.07 -0.74 19.65
N ASP A 61 -12.35 -0.40 19.70
CA ASP A 61 -13.47 -1.32 19.99
C ASP A 61 -13.93 -2.09 18.74
N ASN A 62 -13.08 -2.17 17.72
CA ASN A 62 -13.28 -2.96 16.50
C ASN A 62 -14.60 -2.64 15.81
N THR A 63 -14.85 -1.34 15.62
CA THR A 63 -16.08 -0.82 15.02
C THR A 63 -15.75 0.31 14.05
N ILE A 64 -16.40 0.29 12.88
CA ILE A 64 -16.35 1.34 11.86
C ILE A 64 -17.61 2.21 11.99
N ARG A 65 -17.44 3.52 12.15
CA ARG A 65 -18.52 4.49 12.37
C ARG A 65 -18.52 5.58 11.31
N PHE A 66 -19.67 5.83 10.71
CA PHE A 66 -19.87 6.85 9.68
C PHE A 66 -20.53 8.06 10.32
N TYR A 67 -19.86 9.21 10.34
CA TYR A 67 -20.38 10.45 10.90
C TYR A 67 -20.69 11.45 9.79
N ASN A 68 -21.94 11.90 9.74
CA ASN A 68 -22.34 13.00 8.88
C ASN A 68 -21.92 14.34 9.52
N LEU A 69 -21.33 15.26 8.75
CA LEU A 69 -20.89 16.56 9.30
C LEU A 69 -22.03 17.47 9.77
N LYS A 70 -23.29 17.25 9.34
CA LYS A 70 -24.47 17.96 9.85
C LYS A 70 -24.87 17.50 11.25
N GLU A 71 -24.66 16.21 11.55
CA GLU A 71 -24.95 15.59 12.85
C GLU A 71 -23.69 14.93 13.42
N PRO A 72 -22.63 15.70 13.72
CA PRO A 72 -21.28 15.17 13.90
C PRO A 72 -21.09 14.41 15.23
N GLN A 73 -22.10 14.34 16.09
CA GLN A 73 -22.03 13.71 17.41
C GLN A 73 -22.70 12.33 17.45
N SER A 74 -23.50 11.99 16.44
CA SER A 74 -24.17 10.70 16.29
C SER A 74 -23.76 10.04 14.98
N PRO A 75 -23.35 8.77 14.99
CA PRO A 75 -23.01 8.08 13.75
C PRO A 75 -24.29 7.81 12.94
N ALA A 76 -24.24 8.11 11.65
CA ALA A 76 -25.27 7.78 10.68
C ALA A 76 -25.33 6.26 10.41
N LYS A 77 -24.18 5.58 10.48
CA LYS A 77 -24.07 4.12 10.37
C LYS A 77 -22.97 3.60 11.29
N VAL A 78 -23.20 2.44 11.88
CA VAL A 78 -22.24 1.74 12.73
C VAL A 78 -22.10 0.31 12.22
N LEU A 79 -20.86 -0.11 12.00
CA LEU A 79 -20.50 -1.43 11.53
C LEU A 79 -19.57 -2.08 12.56
N SER A 80 -20.08 -3.05 13.30
CA SER A 80 -19.23 -3.91 14.13
C SER A 80 -18.46 -4.86 13.23
N VAL A 81 -17.14 -4.86 13.35
CA VAL A 81 -16.29 -5.79 12.59
C VAL A 81 -15.85 -6.98 13.45
N SER A 82 -16.17 -6.99 14.76
CA SER A 82 -15.90 -8.13 15.64
C SER A 82 -16.46 -9.45 15.09
N GLN A 83 -15.61 -10.48 15.03
CA GLN A 83 -16.00 -11.86 14.77
C GLN A 83 -16.74 -12.37 16.01
N VAL A 84 -18.07 -12.32 16.01
CA VAL A 84 -18.87 -12.94 17.06
C VAL A 84 -19.40 -14.24 16.48
N ASP A 85 -18.74 -15.35 16.79
CA ASP A 85 -19.34 -16.67 16.59
C ASP A 85 -20.56 -16.77 17.49
N GLU A 86 -21.75 -16.94 16.90
CA GLU A 86 -23.02 -17.09 17.63
C GLU A 86 -22.98 -18.26 18.64
N GLU A 87 -22.03 -19.19 18.52
CA GLU A 87 -21.83 -20.33 19.44
C GLU A 87 -20.98 -19.98 20.68
N SER A 88 -20.24 -18.87 20.67
CA SER A 88 -19.30 -18.49 21.75
C SER A 88 -19.92 -17.64 22.87
N ILE A 89 -21.21 -17.29 22.77
CA ILE A 89 -21.91 -16.33 23.64
C ILE A 89 -21.92 -16.76 25.12
N VAL A 90 -21.63 -18.01 25.44
CA VAL A 90 -21.73 -18.55 26.80
C VAL A 90 -20.45 -18.37 27.63
N HIS A 91 -19.26 -18.14 27.04
CA HIS A 91 -17.99 -18.32 27.78
C HIS A 91 -16.88 -17.28 27.55
N THR A 92 -17.14 -15.97 27.54
CA THR A 92 -16.02 -15.00 27.68
C THR A 92 -16.41 -13.71 28.42
N ARG A 93 -16.50 -13.80 29.76
CA ARG A 93 -16.36 -12.64 30.66
C ARG A 93 -14.87 -12.40 31.05
N GLY A 94 -13.94 -12.79 30.19
CA GLY A 94 -12.50 -12.56 30.33
C GLY A 94 -12.04 -11.41 29.44
N ARG A 95 -10.88 -10.82 29.77
CA ARG A 95 -10.22 -9.84 28.89
C ARG A 95 -9.95 -10.50 27.53
N SER A 96 -10.41 -9.87 26.45
CA SER A 96 -10.12 -10.34 25.09
C SER A 96 -8.63 -10.16 24.78
N TYR A 97 -7.98 -11.21 24.30
CA TYR A 97 -6.60 -11.18 23.79
C TYR A 97 -6.54 -10.94 22.27
N ALA A 98 -7.68 -10.65 21.63
CA ALA A 98 -7.80 -10.51 20.18
C ALA A 98 -6.78 -9.50 19.61
N ALA A 99 -6.56 -8.38 20.29
CA ALA A 99 -5.57 -7.39 19.84
C ALA A 99 -4.13 -7.94 19.83
N SER A 100 -3.77 -8.80 20.79
CA SER A 100 -2.44 -9.43 20.86
C SER A 100 -2.27 -10.57 19.85
N LEU A 101 -3.37 -11.12 19.34
CA LEU A 101 -3.38 -12.15 18.30
C LEU A 101 -3.55 -11.56 16.89
N GLY A 102 -3.61 -10.24 16.75
CA GLY A 102 -3.87 -9.58 15.47
C GLY A 102 -5.32 -9.69 14.98
N GLU A 103 -6.24 -10.27 15.76
CA GLU A 103 -7.66 -10.49 15.45
C GLU A 103 -8.52 -9.21 15.55
N THR A 104 -7.92 -8.04 15.34
CA THR A 104 -8.63 -6.76 15.32
C THR A 104 -8.29 -5.97 14.06
N ALA A 105 -9.26 -5.25 13.53
CA ALA A 105 -9.09 -4.45 12.33
C ALA A 105 -8.08 -3.31 12.58
N VAL A 106 -7.05 -3.24 11.75
CA VAL A 106 -5.97 -2.25 11.82
C VAL A 106 -6.16 -1.14 10.79
N ALA A 107 -6.71 -1.48 9.63
CA ALA A 107 -6.91 -0.54 8.54
C ALA A 107 -8.14 -0.90 7.69
N PHE A 108 -8.62 0.07 6.92
CA PHE A 108 -9.63 -0.14 5.89
C PHE A 108 -9.40 0.77 4.68
N ASP A 109 -9.90 0.36 3.52
CA ASP A 109 -9.97 1.22 2.34
C ASP A 109 -11.18 0.90 1.46
N PHE A 110 -11.67 1.91 0.74
CA PHE A 110 -12.81 1.77 -0.16
C PHE A 110 -12.34 1.47 -1.59
N GLY A 111 -12.95 0.47 -2.22
CA GLY A 111 -12.86 0.30 -3.66
C GLY A 111 -13.86 1.20 -4.42
N PRO A 112 -13.84 1.16 -5.76
CA PRO A 112 -14.71 1.97 -6.61
C PRO A 112 -16.18 1.61 -6.41
N LEU A 113 -17.07 2.55 -6.75
CA LEU A 113 -18.51 2.30 -6.73
C LEU A 113 -18.86 1.15 -7.69
N ALA A 114 -19.60 0.17 -7.18
CA ALA A 114 -19.97 -1.03 -7.92
C ALA A 114 -21.45 -1.36 -7.72
N ASP A 115 -22.01 -2.14 -8.65
CA ASP A 115 -23.33 -2.74 -8.46
C ASP A 115 -23.27 -3.80 -7.36
N SER A 116 -24.31 -3.84 -6.51
CA SER A 116 -24.38 -4.83 -5.43
C SER A 116 -24.51 -6.25 -6.01
N PRO A 117 -23.50 -7.13 -5.83
CA PRO A 117 -23.53 -8.48 -6.38
C PRO A 117 -24.69 -9.32 -5.81
N ARG A 118 -25.20 -8.95 -4.63
CA ARG A 118 -26.29 -9.64 -3.94
C ARG A 118 -27.68 -9.37 -4.53
N LEU A 119 -27.90 -8.20 -5.15
CA LEU A 119 -29.22 -7.81 -5.67
C LEU A 119 -29.38 -8.11 -7.16
N SER A 120 -28.27 -8.17 -7.91
CA SER A 120 -28.25 -8.69 -9.28
C SER A 120 -28.80 -10.12 -9.35
N ARG A 121 -28.56 -10.93 -8.30
CA ARG A 121 -29.04 -12.32 -8.16
C ARG A 121 -30.54 -12.46 -7.86
N LEU A 122 -31.25 -11.39 -7.49
CA LEU A 122 -32.67 -11.45 -7.09
C LEU A 122 -33.66 -10.99 -8.16
N HIS A 123 -33.23 -10.69 -9.40
CA HIS A 123 -34.08 -10.14 -10.46
C HIS A 123 -34.95 -8.95 -10.01
N MET A 124 -34.54 -8.22 -8.98
CA MET A 124 -35.18 -6.99 -8.55
C MET A 124 -34.55 -5.84 -9.34
N LYS A 125 -35.39 -5.09 -10.05
CA LYS A 125 -35.06 -4.06 -11.05
C LYS A 125 -34.37 -2.80 -10.50
N ALA A 126 -33.77 -2.85 -9.31
CA ALA A 126 -33.08 -1.74 -8.69
C ALA A 126 -31.60 -2.08 -8.52
N GLU A 127 -30.79 -1.57 -9.46
CA GLU A 127 -29.33 -1.50 -9.34
C GLU A 127 -29.00 -0.69 -8.07
N LEU A 128 -28.61 -1.38 -7.00
CA LEU A 128 -28.14 -0.73 -5.77
C LEU A 128 -26.63 -0.53 -5.89
N LEU A 129 -26.23 0.73 -6.01
CA LEU A 129 -24.83 1.11 -6.00
C LEU A 129 -24.28 1.05 -4.56
N VAL A 130 -23.15 0.36 -4.40
CA VAL A 130 -22.47 0.14 -3.13
C VAL A 130 -20.98 0.39 -3.28
N TYR A 131 -20.32 0.82 -2.20
CA TYR A 131 -18.87 0.84 -2.13
C TYR A 131 -18.37 -0.43 -1.43
N PRO A 132 -17.48 -1.22 -2.05
CA PRO A 132 -16.74 -2.26 -1.35
C PRO A 132 -15.79 -1.60 -0.34
N LEU A 133 -15.85 -2.07 0.90
CA LEU A 133 -15.02 -1.65 2.01
C LEU A 133 -14.17 -2.85 2.42
N TYR A 134 -12.89 -2.80 2.09
CA TYR A 134 -11.91 -3.79 2.50
C TYR A 134 -11.40 -3.43 3.90
N ILE A 135 -11.38 -4.41 4.80
CA ILE A 135 -11.06 -4.26 6.21
C ILE A 135 -9.93 -5.23 6.53
N LEU A 136 -8.76 -4.70 6.83
CA LEU A 136 -7.56 -5.47 7.15
C LEU A 136 -7.41 -5.65 8.66
N TYR A 137 -7.09 -6.86 9.07
CA TYR A 137 -6.80 -7.24 10.45
C TYR A 137 -5.29 -7.36 10.64
N GLY A 138 -4.82 -7.20 11.88
CA GLY A 138 -3.39 -7.25 12.18
C GLY A 138 -2.75 -8.59 11.83
N ASN A 139 -3.50 -9.68 11.94
CA ASN A 139 -3.10 -11.04 11.55
C ASN A 139 -3.03 -11.27 10.02
N GLY A 140 -3.22 -10.23 9.20
CA GLY A 140 -3.21 -10.33 7.73
C GLY A 140 -4.56 -10.70 7.11
N GLU A 141 -5.56 -11.11 7.89
CA GLU A 141 -6.88 -11.41 7.35
C GLU A 141 -7.55 -10.16 6.79
N THR A 142 -8.14 -10.31 5.60
CA THR A 142 -8.91 -9.24 4.96
C THR A 142 -10.38 -9.62 4.89
N PHE A 143 -11.26 -8.70 5.25
CA PHE A 143 -12.71 -8.84 5.14
C PHE A 143 -13.28 -7.81 4.16
N LEU A 144 -14.42 -8.11 3.55
CA LEU A 144 -15.12 -7.24 2.62
C LEU A 144 -16.52 -6.93 3.12
N SER A 145 -16.88 -5.65 3.16
CA SER A 145 -18.26 -5.21 3.40
C SER A 145 -18.75 -4.35 2.26
N TYR A 146 -19.97 -4.55 1.78
CA TYR A 146 -20.59 -3.63 0.82
C TYR A 146 -21.38 -2.55 1.56
N ILE A 147 -21.02 -1.29 1.36
CA ILE A 147 -21.57 -0.15 2.08
C ILE A 147 -22.43 0.71 1.16
N SER A 148 -23.64 0.99 1.64
CA SER A 148 -24.49 2.09 1.16
C SER A 148 -24.99 2.88 2.37
N LEU A 149 -24.99 4.21 2.26
CA LEU A 149 -25.57 5.13 3.24
C LEU A 149 -27.00 5.55 2.86
N THR A 150 -27.37 5.47 1.58
CA THR A 150 -28.71 5.82 1.07
C THR A 150 -29.74 4.73 1.30
N HIS A 151 -29.32 3.46 1.32
CA HIS A 151 -30.22 2.32 1.46
C HIS A 151 -29.89 1.50 2.71
N SER A 152 -30.77 1.53 3.70
CA SER A 152 -30.70 0.70 4.92
C SER A 152 -31.34 -0.68 4.70
N VAL A 153 -30.76 -1.49 3.81
CA VAL A 153 -31.16 -2.89 3.64
C VAL A 153 -30.50 -3.73 4.73
N SER A 154 -31.26 -4.61 5.39
CA SER A 154 -30.89 -5.31 6.63
C SER A 154 -29.64 -6.21 6.56
N ASN A 155 -29.06 -6.45 5.38
CA ASN A 155 -27.84 -7.24 5.17
C ASN A 155 -26.69 -6.48 4.48
N VAL A 156 -26.89 -5.21 4.10
CA VAL A 156 -25.87 -4.40 3.41
C VAL A 156 -24.91 -3.80 4.43
N GLY A 157 -23.75 -4.43 4.54
CA GLY A 157 -22.64 -4.00 5.38
C GLY A 157 -22.13 -5.06 6.34
N LYS A 158 -22.68 -6.28 6.38
CA LYS A 158 -22.06 -7.36 7.16
C LYS A 158 -20.68 -7.72 6.56
N PRO A 159 -19.62 -7.85 7.37
CA PRO A 159 -18.32 -8.29 6.89
C PRO A 159 -18.40 -9.72 6.34
N MET A 160 -17.82 -9.92 5.16
CA MET A 160 -17.67 -11.18 4.44
C MET A 160 -16.18 -11.55 4.46
N GLY A 161 -15.85 -12.80 4.76
CA GLY A 161 -14.47 -13.26 4.80
C GLY A 161 -14.17 -14.19 5.97
N PRO A 162 -12.88 -14.45 6.24
CA PRO A 162 -11.72 -13.82 5.61
C PRO A 162 -11.64 -14.14 4.10
N LEU A 163 -11.17 -13.18 3.29
CA LEU A 163 -10.96 -13.38 1.86
C LEU A 163 -9.79 -14.37 1.66
N PRO A 164 -9.97 -15.48 0.93
CA PRO A 164 -8.89 -16.43 0.68
C PRO A 164 -7.73 -15.73 -0.05
N MET A 165 -6.49 -15.94 0.44
CA MET A 165 -5.27 -15.45 -0.21
C MET A 165 -4.55 -16.58 -0.94
N TYR A 166 -4.13 -16.33 -2.18
CA TYR A 166 -3.43 -17.29 -3.02
C TYR A 166 -2.04 -16.78 -3.45
N PRO A 167 -1.01 -17.66 -3.43
CA PRO A 167 -1.05 -19.07 -3.03
C PRO A 167 -1.31 -19.23 -1.52
N ALA A 168 -2.08 -20.25 -1.14
CA ALA A 168 -2.37 -20.50 0.27
C ALA A 168 -1.12 -20.97 1.00
N ALA A 169 -0.81 -20.35 2.13
CA ALA A 169 0.27 -20.74 3.03
C ALA A 169 0.06 -20.12 4.41
N GLU A 170 0.45 -20.85 5.47
CA GLU A 170 0.25 -20.43 6.86
C GLU A 170 1.28 -19.37 7.30
N ASP A 171 2.40 -19.23 6.60
CA ASP A 171 3.55 -18.38 6.94
C ASP A 171 3.86 -17.29 5.89
N ASN A 172 3.21 -17.29 4.72
CA ASN A 172 3.60 -16.40 3.60
C ASN A 172 3.17 -14.94 3.76
N TYR A 173 2.21 -14.62 4.64
CA TYR A 173 1.55 -13.30 4.66
C TYR A 173 1.74 -12.51 5.96
N GLY A 174 2.54 -13.03 6.90
CA GLY A 174 2.87 -12.36 8.16
C GLY A 174 1.70 -12.21 9.13
N TYR A 175 1.99 -11.68 10.32
CA TYR A 175 1.01 -11.39 11.39
C TYR A 175 1.11 -9.94 11.90
N ASP A 176 1.78 -9.10 11.12
CA ASP A 176 2.12 -7.70 11.41
C ASP A 176 1.57 -6.76 10.32
N ALA A 177 0.41 -7.10 9.76
CA ALA A 177 -0.24 -6.26 8.76
C ALA A 177 -0.67 -4.93 9.39
N CYS A 178 -0.43 -3.80 8.71
CA CYS A 178 -0.64 -2.47 9.28
C CYS A 178 -1.38 -1.49 8.38
N ALA A 179 -1.39 -1.68 7.06
CA ALA A 179 -2.10 -0.81 6.13
C ALA A 179 -2.65 -1.56 4.91
N VAL A 180 -3.79 -1.09 4.41
CA VAL A 180 -4.40 -1.56 3.17
C VAL A 180 -4.72 -0.37 2.25
N LEU A 181 -4.51 -0.55 0.96
CA LEU A 181 -4.86 0.42 -0.08
C LEU A 181 -5.52 -0.29 -1.26
N CYS A 182 -6.71 0.14 -1.66
CA CYS A 182 -7.35 -0.29 -2.90
C CYS A 182 -6.97 0.67 -4.03
N LEU A 183 -6.31 0.17 -5.07
CA LEU A 183 -6.16 0.91 -6.32
C LEU A 183 -7.45 0.74 -7.14
N PRO A 184 -8.12 1.84 -7.56
CA PRO A 184 -9.43 1.77 -8.21
C PRO A 184 -9.28 1.39 -9.70
N CYS A 185 -8.99 0.13 -9.95
CA CYS A 185 -8.94 -0.48 -11.28
C CYS A 185 -9.85 -1.71 -11.33
N VAL A 186 -10.08 -2.26 -12.52
CA VAL A 186 -10.88 -3.47 -12.70
C VAL A 186 -9.99 -4.56 -13.31
N PRO A 187 -9.78 -5.69 -12.63
CA PRO A 187 -10.16 -6.00 -11.24
C PRO A 187 -9.46 -5.07 -10.24
N ASN A 188 -10.03 -4.94 -9.03
CA ASN A 188 -9.40 -4.16 -7.97
C ASN A 188 -8.03 -4.75 -7.63
N ILE A 189 -7.05 -3.88 -7.38
CA ILE A 189 -5.76 -4.28 -6.82
C ILE A 189 -5.70 -3.80 -5.38
N LEU A 190 -5.53 -4.73 -4.45
CA LEU A 190 -5.32 -4.46 -3.04
C LEU A 190 -3.83 -4.48 -2.72
N VAL A 191 -3.32 -3.42 -2.11
CA VAL A 191 -1.97 -3.37 -1.55
C VAL A 191 -2.08 -3.58 -0.05
N ILE A 192 -1.46 -4.61 0.48
CA ILE A 192 -1.39 -4.90 1.92
C ILE A 192 0.06 -4.68 2.37
N ALA A 193 0.26 -3.86 3.40
CA ALA A 193 1.58 -3.57 3.95
C ALA A 193 1.75 -4.13 5.36
N THR A 194 2.93 -4.65 5.66
CA THR A 194 3.34 -5.11 6.99
C THR A 194 4.22 -4.09 7.71
N GLU A 195 4.34 -4.20 9.03
CA GLU A 195 5.24 -3.36 9.83
C GLU A 195 6.72 -3.62 9.53
N SER A 196 7.04 -4.81 9.01
CA SER A 196 8.37 -5.24 8.55
C SER A 196 8.83 -4.65 7.22
N GLY A 197 7.95 -3.97 6.46
CA GLY A 197 8.32 -3.41 5.16
C GLY A 197 7.87 -4.22 3.95
N MET A 198 7.11 -5.31 4.14
CA MET A 198 6.59 -6.10 3.02
C MET A 198 5.32 -5.47 2.46
N LEU A 199 5.22 -5.45 1.14
CA LEU A 199 4.06 -4.99 0.38
C LEU A 199 3.57 -6.14 -0.51
N TYR A 200 2.34 -6.59 -0.30
CA TYR A 200 1.67 -7.59 -1.11
C TYR A 200 0.72 -6.91 -2.09
N HIS A 201 0.92 -7.14 -3.39
CA HIS A 201 0.01 -6.68 -4.44
C HIS A 201 -0.96 -7.80 -4.80
N CYS A 202 -2.20 -7.66 -4.36
CA CYS A 202 -3.25 -8.66 -4.51
C CYS A 202 -4.23 -8.26 -5.61
N VAL A 203 -4.41 -9.09 -6.63
CA VAL A 203 -5.51 -8.96 -7.59
C VAL A 203 -6.77 -9.57 -6.99
N VAL A 204 -7.84 -8.79 -6.88
CA VAL A 204 -9.12 -9.25 -6.32
C VAL A 204 -9.96 -9.88 -7.42
N LEU A 205 -10.18 -11.19 -7.35
CA LEU A 205 -11.00 -11.93 -8.32
C LEU A 205 -12.25 -12.52 -7.63
N GLU A 206 -13.38 -12.46 -8.32
CA GLU A 206 -14.61 -13.10 -7.86
C GLU A 206 -14.46 -14.63 -7.89
N ALA A 207 -15.10 -15.34 -6.96
CA ALA A 207 -15.07 -16.80 -6.96
C ALA A 207 -15.85 -17.37 -8.14
N GLU A 208 -15.28 -18.39 -8.80
CA GLU A 208 -15.98 -19.14 -9.85
C GLU A 208 -17.20 -19.88 -9.26
N GLU A 209 -18.34 -19.79 -9.93
CA GLU A 209 -19.51 -20.59 -9.57
C GLU A 209 -19.25 -22.03 -10.04
N GLU A 210 -19.07 -22.98 -9.10
CA GLU A 210 -19.02 -24.40 -9.47
C GLU A 210 -20.35 -24.80 -10.14
N GLU A 211 -20.31 -25.02 -11.46
CA GLU A 211 -21.50 -25.29 -12.26
C GLU A 211 -22.07 -26.72 -12.06
N ASP A 212 -21.39 -27.62 -11.33
CA ASP A 212 -21.86 -28.99 -11.14
C ASP A 212 -21.38 -29.65 -9.84
N GLY A 213 -22.12 -29.39 -8.75
CA GLY A 213 -21.94 -30.05 -7.45
C GLY A 213 -23.26 -30.64 -6.97
N GLY A 214 -23.43 -31.96 -7.12
CA GLY A 214 -24.64 -32.71 -6.81
C GLY A 214 -25.26 -32.39 -5.44
N ALA A 215 -26.58 -32.55 -5.37
CA ALA A 215 -27.48 -32.14 -4.29
C ALA A 215 -27.30 -32.83 -2.90
N VAL A 216 -26.08 -33.15 -2.47
CA VAL A 216 -25.80 -33.81 -1.19
C VAL A 216 -24.69 -33.05 -0.46
N GLU A 217 -25.09 -31.92 0.14
CA GLU A 217 -24.56 -31.27 1.38
C GLU A 217 -24.94 -29.78 1.50
N ARG A 218 -26.00 -29.32 0.81
CA ARG A 218 -26.52 -27.93 0.88
C ARG A 218 -27.29 -27.59 2.18
N TRP A 219 -26.92 -28.15 3.33
CA TRP A 219 -27.52 -27.81 4.63
C TRP A 219 -26.60 -27.06 5.60
N SER A 220 -25.40 -26.69 5.18
CA SER A 220 -24.64 -25.63 5.85
C SER A 220 -25.13 -24.26 5.35
N ARG A 221 -25.65 -23.45 6.27
CA ARG A 221 -26.25 -22.12 6.03
C ARG A 221 -25.46 -21.27 5.02
N GLY A 222 -26.11 -20.90 3.91
CA GLY A 222 -25.80 -19.71 3.09
C GLY A 222 -24.33 -19.38 2.83
N SER A 223 -23.59 -20.26 2.15
CA SER A 223 -22.25 -19.95 1.64
C SER A 223 -22.35 -18.83 0.59
N GLU A 224 -22.20 -17.57 1.03
CA GLU A 224 -22.01 -16.44 0.12
C GLU A 224 -20.60 -16.56 -0.46
N THR A 225 -20.51 -16.74 -1.79
CA THR A 225 -19.24 -16.70 -2.52
C THR A 225 -18.56 -15.36 -2.27
N VAL A 226 -17.40 -15.39 -1.61
CA VAL A 226 -16.55 -14.21 -1.39
C VAL A 226 -15.45 -14.14 -2.45
N PRO A 227 -14.99 -12.95 -2.85
CA PRO A 227 -13.85 -12.86 -3.74
C PRO A 227 -12.57 -13.36 -3.05
N SER A 228 -11.57 -13.69 -3.86
CA SER A 228 -10.26 -14.13 -3.41
C SER A 228 -9.17 -13.13 -3.79
N LEU A 229 -8.12 -13.09 -3.01
CA LEU A 229 -6.93 -12.25 -3.19
C LEU A 229 -5.82 -13.08 -3.82
N TYR A 230 -5.46 -12.79 -5.07
CA TYR A 230 -4.33 -13.43 -5.74
C TYR A 230 -3.11 -12.56 -5.62
N VAL A 231 -2.13 -12.97 -4.81
CA VAL A 231 -0.89 -12.24 -4.62
C VAL A 231 -0.05 -12.36 -5.89
N PHE A 232 -0.01 -11.26 -6.64
CA PHE A 232 0.71 -11.17 -7.90
C PHE A 232 2.20 -10.92 -7.68
N GLU A 233 2.52 -10.08 -6.68
CA GLU A 233 3.89 -9.70 -6.34
C GLU A 233 4.01 -9.41 -4.85
N CYS A 234 5.19 -9.65 -4.30
CA CYS A 234 5.59 -9.27 -2.94
C CYS A 234 6.88 -8.46 -3.01
N VAL A 235 6.93 -7.35 -2.28
CA VAL A 235 8.03 -6.38 -2.33
C VAL A 235 8.48 -6.04 -0.93
N GLU A 236 9.77 -6.19 -0.66
CA GLU A 236 10.40 -5.70 0.57
C GLU A 236 10.92 -4.28 0.37
N LEU A 237 10.49 -3.34 1.21
CA LEU A 237 11.03 -1.99 1.24
C LEU A 237 12.38 -1.95 1.96
N GLU A 238 13.37 -1.32 1.34
CA GLU A 238 14.64 -1.05 2.00
C GLU A 238 14.51 0.14 2.96
N LEU A 239 14.15 -0.14 4.22
CA LEU A 239 13.87 0.89 5.22
C LEU A 239 15.14 1.60 5.71
N THR A 240 16.25 0.90 5.90
CA THR A 240 17.53 1.48 6.36
C THR A 240 18.71 0.80 5.67
N LEU A 241 19.79 1.54 5.42
CA LEU A 241 21.00 0.96 4.85
C LEU A 241 21.67 0.04 5.86
N LYS A 242 21.84 -1.24 5.49
CA LYS A 242 22.67 -2.19 6.24
C LYS A 242 24.13 -1.95 5.82
N LEU A 243 24.91 -1.29 6.67
CA LEU A 243 26.35 -1.19 6.45
C LEU A 243 26.97 -2.59 6.61
N ALA A 244 27.90 -2.96 5.73
CA ALA A 244 28.76 -4.12 5.91
C ALA A 244 29.75 -3.82 7.06
N ALA A 245 29.26 -3.80 8.30
CA ALA A 245 30.14 -3.81 9.45
C ALA A 245 30.87 -5.16 9.44
N GLY A 246 32.21 -5.11 9.51
CA GLY A 246 33.03 -6.30 9.62
C GLY A 246 32.50 -7.21 10.72
N GLU A 247 32.54 -8.51 10.44
CA GLU A 247 32.17 -9.63 11.32
C GLU A 247 32.57 -9.37 12.79
N GLU A 248 31.75 -8.70 13.62
CA GLU A 248 31.89 -8.71 15.09
C GLU A 248 30.85 -7.91 15.90
N GLU A 249 29.94 -7.13 15.30
CA GLU A 249 28.79 -6.63 16.05
C GLU A 249 27.52 -7.35 15.58
N GLU A 250 27.06 -8.33 16.37
CA GLU A 250 25.64 -8.69 16.43
C GLU A 250 24.89 -7.40 16.81
N ILE A 251 24.62 -6.54 15.82
CA ILE A 251 23.63 -5.50 15.94
C ILE A 251 22.36 -6.30 16.21
N THR A 252 21.92 -6.32 17.47
CA THR A 252 20.56 -6.74 17.83
C THR A 252 19.67 -6.19 16.73
N GLU A 253 19.08 -7.07 15.92
CA GLU A 253 18.00 -6.70 15.00
C GLU A 253 16.95 -6.06 15.91
N SER A 254 17.07 -4.76 16.14
CA SER A 254 16.07 -4.05 16.91
C SER A 254 14.86 -4.18 16.03
N ASP A 255 13.85 -4.90 16.50
CA ASP A 255 12.56 -5.08 15.84
C ASP A 255 12.07 -3.71 15.38
N PHE A 256 12.46 -3.33 14.18
CA PHE A 256 12.19 -2.02 13.64
C PHE A 256 10.80 -2.10 13.04
N THR A 257 9.81 -2.11 13.93
CA THR A 257 8.40 -2.09 13.56
C THR A 257 8.07 -0.67 13.18
N CYS A 258 7.84 -0.43 11.89
CA CYS A 258 7.47 0.89 11.42
C CYS A 258 6.14 0.82 10.67
N PRO A 259 5.03 1.34 11.26
CA PRO A 259 3.75 1.32 10.57
C PRO A 259 3.83 2.13 9.28
N ILE A 260 3.60 1.45 8.16
CA ILE A 260 3.56 2.03 6.83
C ILE A 260 2.22 2.73 6.65
N ARG A 261 2.22 3.92 6.04
CA ARG A 261 0.99 4.51 5.48
C ARG A 261 1.07 4.52 3.97
N LEU A 262 0.00 4.07 3.34
CA LEU A 262 -0.13 3.98 1.90
C LEU A 262 -0.93 5.19 1.38
N HIS A 263 -0.47 5.78 0.27
CA HIS A 263 -1.07 6.95 -0.34
C HIS A 263 -1.24 6.72 -1.84
N ARG A 264 -2.46 6.82 -2.35
CA ARG A 264 -2.71 6.76 -3.80
C ARG A 264 -2.04 7.94 -4.50
N ASP A 265 -1.46 7.72 -5.67
CA ASP A 265 -1.02 8.82 -6.52
C ASP A 265 -2.23 9.37 -7.32
N PRO A 266 -2.66 10.63 -7.08
CA PRO A 266 -3.78 11.22 -7.82
C PRO A 266 -3.47 11.45 -9.31
N LEU A 267 -2.20 11.37 -9.72
CA LEU A 267 -1.75 11.61 -11.08
C LEU A 267 -1.48 10.32 -11.87
N CYS A 268 -1.48 9.16 -11.20
CA CYS A 268 -1.07 7.89 -11.80
C CYS A 268 -1.73 6.69 -11.11
N GLN A 269 -2.67 6.03 -11.79
CA GLN A 269 -3.46 4.92 -11.23
C GLN A 269 -2.64 3.67 -10.86
N HIS A 270 -1.47 3.51 -11.49
CA HIS A 270 -0.57 2.38 -11.27
C HIS A 270 0.66 2.76 -10.43
N ARG A 271 0.55 3.84 -9.65
CA ARG A 271 1.59 4.27 -8.71
C ARG A 271 0.96 4.66 -7.39
N TYR A 272 1.65 4.32 -6.31
CA TYR A 272 1.30 4.75 -4.96
C TYR A 272 2.56 5.03 -4.18
N HIS A 273 2.40 5.64 -3.01
CA HIS A 273 3.50 6.07 -2.17
C HIS A 273 3.35 5.50 -0.76
N CYS A 274 4.46 5.11 -0.17
CA CYS A 274 4.55 4.59 1.19
C CYS A 274 5.28 5.62 2.04
N THR A 275 4.68 6.09 3.13
CA THR A 275 5.38 6.89 4.14
C THR A 275 5.60 6.06 5.39
N HIS A 276 6.81 6.11 5.94
CA HIS A 276 7.21 5.39 7.14
C HIS A 276 8.23 6.25 7.91
N GLU A 277 8.78 5.74 9.01
CA GLU A 277 9.72 6.46 9.88
C GLU A 277 11.05 6.77 9.19
N ALA A 278 11.46 5.88 8.28
CA ALA A 278 12.73 6.01 7.59
C ALA A 278 12.64 6.77 6.26
N GLY A 279 11.44 7.13 5.80
CA GLY A 279 11.32 7.91 4.58
C GLY A 279 10.01 7.78 3.82
N VAL A 280 10.12 8.01 2.53
CA VAL A 280 9.07 7.83 1.53
C VAL A 280 9.58 6.95 0.40
N HIS A 281 8.80 5.93 0.07
CA HIS A 281 8.98 5.13 -1.13
C HIS A 281 7.86 5.39 -2.14
N SER A 282 8.19 5.45 -3.42
CA SER A 282 7.24 5.44 -4.54
C SER A 282 7.27 4.06 -5.18
N VAL A 283 6.10 3.45 -5.38
CA VAL A 283 5.98 2.11 -5.96
C VAL A 283 5.12 2.20 -7.23
N GLY A 284 5.70 1.82 -8.36
CA GLY A 284 5.05 1.78 -9.67
C GLY A 284 4.83 0.36 -10.16
N LEU A 285 3.56 0.00 -10.41
CA LEU A 285 3.17 -1.33 -10.91
C LEU A 285 3.39 -1.40 -12.43
N THR A 286 4.48 -2.02 -12.85
CA THR A 286 4.88 -2.14 -14.26
C THR A 286 3.96 -3.08 -15.04
N TRP A 287 3.47 -4.12 -14.38
CA TRP A 287 2.54 -5.11 -14.93
C TRP A 287 1.10 -4.61 -15.04
N PHE A 288 0.74 -3.47 -14.44
CA PHE A 288 -0.65 -2.95 -14.42
C PHE A 288 -1.26 -2.84 -15.83
N LYS A 289 -0.54 -2.22 -16.77
CA LYS A 289 -1.03 -2.02 -18.14
C LYS A 289 -1.16 -3.33 -18.90
N LYS A 290 -0.29 -4.30 -18.60
CA LYS A 290 -0.32 -5.63 -19.22
C LYS A 290 -1.46 -6.47 -18.70
N LEU A 291 -1.71 -6.42 -17.39
CA LEU A 291 -2.88 -7.07 -16.80
C LEU A 291 -4.15 -6.54 -17.45
N HIS A 292 -4.26 -5.21 -17.60
CA HIS A 292 -5.42 -4.62 -18.27
C HIS A 292 -5.52 -5.02 -19.74
N GLY A 293 -4.41 -4.96 -20.48
CA GLY A 293 -4.38 -5.40 -21.88
C GLY A 293 -4.74 -6.89 -22.06
N PHE A 294 -4.30 -7.75 -21.15
CA PHE A 294 -4.66 -9.17 -21.13
C PHE A 294 -6.17 -9.36 -20.87
N LEU A 295 -6.74 -8.64 -19.91
CA LEU A 295 -8.17 -8.72 -19.61
C LEU A 295 -9.07 -8.17 -20.73
N GLU A 296 -8.54 -7.29 -21.58
CA GLU A 296 -9.20 -6.79 -22.78
C GLU A 296 -8.95 -7.66 -24.02
N SER A 297 -8.04 -8.64 -23.95
CA SER A 297 -7.66 -9.50 -25.07
C SER A 297 -8.66 -10.66 -25.26
N ASP A 298 -8.78 -11.15 -26.50
CA ASP A 298 -9.60 -12.33 -26.80
C ASP A 298 -8.97 -13.60 -26.19
N GLU A 299 -9.78 -14.56 -25.73
CA GLU A 299 -9.36 -15.83 -25.09
C GLU A 299 -8.36 -16.68 -25.92
N GLU A 300 -8.27 -16.44 -27.23
CA GLU A 300 -7.34 -17.12 -28.13
C GLU A 300 -5.94 -16.47 -28.18
N ASP A 301 -5.74 -15.29 -27.57
CA ASP A 301 -4.49 -14.54 -27.54
C ASP A 301 -3.53 -15.06 -26.46
N LYS A 302 -2.87 -16.18 -26.78
CA LYS A 302 -1.85 -16.79 -25.95
C LYS A 302 -0.61 -15.91 -25.74
N ASP A 303 -0.37 -14.94 -26.63
CA ASP A 303 0.79 -14.06 -26.54
C ASP A 303 0.63 -13.06 -25.39
N SER A 304 -0.59 -12.55 -25.18
CA SER A 304 -0.92 -11.63 -24.08
C SER A 304 -0.73 -12.28 -22.69
N LEU A 305 -1.13 -13.54 -22.50
CA LEU A 305 -0.89 -14.26 -21.25
C LEU A 305 0.61 -14.48 -21.01
N GLN A 306 1.35 -14.86 -22.05
CA GLN A 306 2.78 -15.06 -21.98
C GLN A 306 3.53 -13.75 -21.65
N GLU A 307 3.03 -12.62 -22.15
CA GLU A 307 3.56 -11.29 -21.84
C GLU A 307 3.27 -10.86 -20.38
N LEU A 308 2.10 -11.19 -19.85
CA LEU A 308 1.73 -10.94 -18.46
C LEU A 308 2.50 -11.85 -17.48
N ALA A 309 2.68 -13.12 -17.84
CA ALA A 309 3.43 -14.10 -17.07
C ALA A 309 4.95 -13.88 -17.13
N ALA A 310 5.44 -13.05 -18.07
CA ALA A 310 6.83 -12.66 -18.09
C ALA A 310 7.17 -11.89 -16.81
N GLU A 311 8.23 -12.30 -16.12
CA GLU A 311 8.62 -11.70 -14.84
C GLU A 311 8.88 -10.20 -15.00
N GLN A 312 7.99 -9.39 -14.44
CA GLN A 312 8.12 -7.94 -14.37
C GLN A 312 7.90 -7.49 -12.94
N ARG A 313 8.98 -7.03 -12.32
CA ARG A 313 8.92 -6.46 -10.99
C ARG A 313 8.39 -5.04 -11.06
N CYS A 314 7.64 -4.65 -10.04
CA CYS A 314 7.34 -3.25 -9.81
C CYS A 314 8.63 -2.44 -9.67
N ILE A 315 8.52 -1.13 -9.86
CA ILE A 315 9.62 -0.19 -9.63
C ILE A 315 9.42 0.42 -8.26
N VAL A 316 10.42 0.29 -7.40
CA VAL A 316 10.46 0.88 -6.06
C VAL A 316 11.54 1.95 -6.04
N GLU A 317 11.17 3.17 -5.69
CA GLU A 317 12.09 4.30 -5.57
C GLU A 317 12.04 4.83 -4.13
N HIS A 318 13.18 4.84 -3.42
CA HIS A 318 13.32 5.52 -2.13
C HIS A 318 13.50 7.02 -2.38
N ILE A 319 12.39 7.75 -2.54
CA ILE A 319 12.40 9.15 -2.97
C ILE A 319 12.81 10.15 -1.88
N LEU A 320 12.65 9.78 -0.60
CA LEU A 320 13.12 10.58 0.53
C LEU A 320 13.58 9.67 1.65
N CYS A 321 14.84 9.76 2.05
CA CYS A 321 15.37 9.05 3.21
C CYS A 321 15.47 10.01 4.41
N THR A 322 14.77 9.67 5.49
CA THR A 322 14.76 10.42 6.77
C THR A 322 15.45 9.65 7.91
N ARG A 323 15.98 8.47 7.62
CA ARG A 323 16.82 7.67 8.53
C ARG A 323 17.85 6.85 7.73
N PRO A 324 19.01 7.44 7.37
CA PRO A 324 19.99 6.77 6.51
C PRO A 324 20.58 5.50 7.12
N LEU A 325 20.87 5.51 8.42
CA LEU A 325 21.46 4.39 9.15
C LEU A 325 20.55 3.98 10.33
N ALA A 326 20.65 2.73 10.76
CA ALA A 326 19.89 2.22 11.91
C ALA A 326 20.09 3.06 13.19
N ASN A 327 21.29 3.61 13.40
CA ASN A 327 21.62 4.47 14.55
C ASN A 327 21.31 5.97 14.33
N SER A 328 20.84 6.37 13.13
CA SER A 328 20.47 7.75 12.85
C SER A 328 19.17 8.11 13.59
N LEU A 329 19.10 9.33 14.11
CA LEU A 329 17.85 9.87 14.64
C LEU A 329 16.82 9.97 13.50
N PRO A 330 15.64 9.32 13.60
CA PRO A 330 14.66 9.40 12.54
C PRO A 330 13.99 10.77 12.53
N ALA A 331 13.66 11.26 11.33
CA ALA A 331 12.73 12.38 11.12
C ALA A 331 11.45 11.92 10.39
N PRO A 332 10.56 11.14 11.03
CA PRO A 332 9.43 10.50 10.37
C PRO A 332 8.51 11.46 9.61
N VAL A 333 7.93 10.97 8.53
CA VAL A 333 6.99 11.73 7.72
C VAL A 333 5.63 11.84 8.45
N ARG A 334 5.21 13.09 8.69
CA ARG A 334 3.94 13.45 9.36
C ARG A 334 2.88 13.97 8.39
N GLY A 335 3.31 14.66 7.33
CA GLY A 335 2.44 15.11 6.25
C GLY A 335 2.99 14.64 4.90
N PHE A 336 2.12 14.20 4.01
CA PHE A 336 2.47 13.78 2.67
C PHE A 336 1.34 14.14 1.72
N TRP A 337 1.67 14.69 0.55
CA TRP A 337 0.70 14.93 -0.51
C TRP A 337 1.38 15.04 -1.88
N ILE A 338 0.69 14.64 -2.93
CA ILE A 338 1.11 14.88 -4.32
C ILE A 338 0.27 16.01 -4.90
N VAL A 339 0.94 17.03 -5.42
CA VAL A 339 0.31 18.16 -6.12
C VAL A 339 0.78 18.16 -7.57
N SER A 340 -0.12 18.47 -8.49
CA SER A 340 0.24 18.87 -9.85
C SER A 340 -0.26 20.28 -10.10
N ASP A 341 0.65 21.17 -10.47
CA ASP A 341 0.33 22.52 -10.91
C ASP A 341 1.11 22.86 -12.19
N LEU A 342 0.60 23.79 -13.00
CA LEU A 342 1.28 24.22 -14.23
C LEU A 342 2.69 24.78 -13.97
N SER A 343 2.90 25.41 -12.81
CA SER A 343 4.19 26.00 -12.45
C SER A 343 5.14 25.02 -11.74
N LEU A 344 4.61 24.10 -10.93
CA LEU A 344 5.39 23.14 -10.15
C LEU A 344 5.58 21.80 -10.86
N GLY A 345 4.78 21.49 -11.88
CA GLY A 345 4.64 20.13 -12.39
C GLY A 345 4.10 19.18 -11.32
N ALA A 346 4.31 17.88 -11.52
CA ALA A 346 4.03 16.86 -10.51
C ALA A 346 5.08 16.94 -9.40
N THR A 347 4.67 17.29 -8.18
CA THR A 347 5.56 17.52 -7.04
C THR A 347 5.00 16.82 -5.80
N MET A 348 5.88 16.08 -5.12
CA MET A 348 5.65 15.59 -3.77
C MET A 348 5.91 16.70 -2.76
N ILE A 349 4.99 16.83 -1.80
CA ILE A 349 5.13 17.66 -0.61
C ILE A 349 5.21 16.74 0.59
N CYS A 350 6.23 16.92 1.42
CA CYS A 350 6.45 16.13 2.64
C CYS A 350 6.70 17.06 3.83
N ILE A 351 6.10 16.76 4.98
CA ILE A 351 6.36 17.43 6.25
C ILE A 351 6.90 16.39 7.23
N THR A 352 8.11 16.62 7.74
CA THR A 352 8.77 15.74 8.71
C THR A 352 8.33 16.06 10.15
N SER A 353 8.68 15.20 11.10
CA SER A 353 8.47 15.44 12.53
C SER A 353 9.28 16.63 13.08
N THR A 354 10.30 17.08 12.37
CA THR A 354 11.10 18.27 12.68
C THR A 354 10.49 19.54 12.09
N TYR A 355 9.28 19.46 11.52
CA TYR A 355 8.57 20.56 10.85
C TYR A 355 9.27 21.11 9.60
N GLU A 356 10.14 20.31 8.98
CA GLU A 356 10.71 20.65 7.68
C GLU A 356 9.68 20.34 6.58
N CYS A 357 9.50 21.29 5.67
CA CYS A 357 8.64 21.15 4.49
C CYS A 357 9.50 20.93 3.26
N LEU A 358 9.44 19.73 2.68
CA LEU A 358 10.22 19.31 1.53
C LEU A 358 9.33 19.26 0.29
N LEU A 359 9.82 19.81 -0.82
CA LEU A 359 9.17 19.76 -2.12
C LEU A 359 10.10 19.05 -3.09
N LEU A 360 9.67 17.90 -3.62
CA LEU A 360 10.46 17.09 -4.54
C LEU A 360 9.66 16.84 -5.82
N PRO A 361 10.15 17.30 -7.00
CA PRO A 361 9.54 16.98 -8.27
C PRO A 361 9.50 15.46 -8.49
N LEU A 362 8.35 14.93 -8.85
CA LEU A 362 8.21 13.52 -9.22
C LEU A 362 8.69 13.33 -10.66
N LEU A 363 9.68 12.47 -10.86
CA LEU A 363 10.05 12.03 -12.19
C LEU A 363 8.86 11.26 -12.79
N SER A 364 8.46 11.64 -14.00
CA SER A 364 7.37 10.96 -14.69
C SER A 364 7.90 9.64 -15.21
N ILE A 365 7.24 8.52 -14.88
CA ILE A 365 7.46 7.20 -15.50
C ILE A 365 6.87 7.22 -16.94
N ARG A 366 7.16 8.28 -17.70
CA ARG A 366 6.78 8.37 -19.11
C ARG A 366 7.91 7.75 -19.93
N PRO A 367 7.61 6.89 -20.92
CA PRO A 367 8.56 6.68 -21.98
C PRO A 367 8.91 8.05 -22.60
N PRO A 368 10.17 8.29 -23.00
CA PRO A 368 10.55 9.55 -23.62
C PRO A 368 9.61 9.83 -24.78
N SER A 369 8.97 11.00 -24.78
CA SER A 369 8.11 11.41 -25.88
C SER A 369 8.91 11.38 -27.19
N PRO A 370 8.37 10.82 -28.28
CA PRO A 370 9.06 10.82 -29.55
C PRO A 370 9.40 12.26 -29.94
N PRO A 371 10.59 12.50 -30.55
CA PRO A 371 10.97 13.83 -30.96
C PRO A 371 9.89 14.38 -31.90
N LEU A 372 9.45 15.62 -31.64
CA LEU A 372 8.49 16.29 -32.50
C LEU A 372 9.06 16.30 -33.93
N LEU A 373 8.21 15.96 -34.90
CA LEU A 373 8.51 15.83 -36.35
C LEU A 373 9.11 17.09 -37.02
N CYS A 374 9.44 18.12 -36.25
CA CYS A 374 10.03 19.38 -36.70
C CYS A 374 11.38 19.71 -36.04
N SER A 375 12.05 18.78 -35.36
CA SER A 375 13.44 19.01 -34.93
C SER A 375 14.41 18.75 -36.10
N HIS A 376 14.52 19.72 -37.01
CA HIS A 376 15.66 19.77 -37.90
C HIS A 376 16.94 20.03 -37.08
N PRO A 377 18.06 19.34 -37.34
CA PRO A 377 19.35 19.69 -36.75
C PRO A 377 19.85 20.97 -37.45
N GLY A 378 19.37 22.11 -36.96
CA GLY A 378 19.82 23.43 -37.37
C GLY A 378 21.03 23.85 -36.55
N VAL A 379 22.17 24.01 -37.23
CA VAL A 379 23.38 24.63 -36.69
C VAL A 379 23.06 26.06 -36.22
N GLY A 380 23.26 26.33 -34.93
CA GLY A 380 23.50 27.68 -34.42
C GLY A 380 22.48 28.27 -33.45
N SER A 381 22.99 28.61 -32.27
CA SER A 381 22.59 29.75 -31.42
C SER A 381 21.40 29.59 -30.48
N GLY A 382 21.68 29.71 -29.18
CA GLY A 382 20.68 29.84 -28.12
C GLY A 382 21.16 29.45 -26.71
N SER A 383 22.42 29.70 -26.35
CA SER A 383 22.89 29.50 -24.98
C SER A 383 22.29 30.57 -24.04
N SER A 384 21.75 30.13 -22.90
CA SER A 384 21.29 31.02 -21.83
C SER A 384 22.46 31.81 -21.23
N PRO A 385 22.31 33.10 -20.90
CA PRO A 385 23.42 34.01 -20.54
C PRO A 385 23.97 33.85 -19.12
N LEU A 386 23.81 32.68 -18.46
CA LEU A 386 24.30 32.45 -17.09
C LEU A 386 25.35 31.34 -16.96
N ARG A 387 25.86 30.80 -18.07
CA ARG A 387 26.86 29.70 -18.04
C ARG A 387 28.31 30.18 -18.15
N GLY A 388 28.60 31.37 -17.63
CA GLY A 388 29.88 32.07 -17.84
C GLY A 388 30.83 32.15 -16.65
N LEU A 389 30.54 31.55 -15.49
CA LEU A 389 31.41 31.65 -14.31
C LEU A 389 31.36 30.36 -13.46
N ALA A 390 32.12 29.35 -13.87
CA ALA A 390 32.77 28.33 -13.02
C ALA A 390 33.45 27.30 -13.95
N GLU A 391 34.66 27.60 -14.39
CA GLU A 391 35.58 26.61 -14.94
C GLU A 391 36.09 25.73 -13.78
N ASP A 392 35.29 24.73 -13.46
CA ASP A 392 35.67 23.38 -13.03
C ASP A 392 34.35 22.63 -12.82
N SER A 393 34.02 21.72 -13.75
CA SER A 393 32.69 21.11 -13.74
C SER A 393 32.53 20.26 -12.48
N PHE A 394 31.44 20.48 -11.76
CA PHE A 394 30.96 19.64 -10.66
C PHE A 394 31.02 18.13 -11.01
N GLU A 395 30.85 17.81 -12.28
CA GLU A 395 30.97 16.47 -12.85
C GLU A 395 32.40 15.91 -12.79
N GLN A 396 33.42 16.74 -13.02
CA GLN A 396 34.83 16.39 -12.85
C GLN A 396 35.17 16.17 -11.36
N HIS A 397 34.60 16.99 -10.47
CA HIS A 397 34.76 16.85 -9.03
C HIS A 397 34.16 15.53 -8.52
N ILE A 398 32.93 15.21 -8.95
CA ILE A 398 32.29 13.93 -8.62
C ILE A 398 33.05 12.75 -9.24
N ARG A 399 33.52 12.84 -10.49
CA ARG A 399 34.35 11.77 -11.08
C ARG A 399 35.65 11.54 -10.32
N ASN A 400 36.30 12.60 -9.84
CA ASN A 400 37.53 12.46 -9.06
C ASN A 400 37.28 11.84 -7.68
N ILE A 401 36.18 12.20 -7.01
CA ILE A 401 35.77 11.58 -5.73
C ILE A 401 35.45 10.09 -5.94
N LEU A 402 34.70 9.75 -6.98
CA LEU A 402 34.32 8.36 -7.29
C LEU A 402 35.49 7.51 -7.80
N GLN A 403 36.56 8.11 -8.33
CA GLN A 403 37.71 7.38 -8.88
C GLN A 403 38.81 7.10 -7.86
N LEU A 404 38.90 7.86 -6.76
CA LEU A 404 40.10 7.83 -5.91
C LEU A 404 40.08 6.77 -4.80
N GLU A 405 38.93 6.25 -4.35
CA GLU A 405 38.92 5.33 -3.18
C GLU A 405 38.13 4.02 -3.37
N ASP A 406 37.07 3.96 -4.18
CA ASP A 406 36.14 2.80 -4.15
C ASP A 406 36.39 1.70 -5.21
N LEU A 407 36.95 2.01 -6.37
CA LEU A 407 37.04 1.05 -7.48
C LEU A 407 38.15 0.00 -7.34
N ALA A 408 39.23 0.31 -6.62
CA ALA A 408 40.29 -0.65 -6.33
C ALA A 408 39.83 -1.64 -5.24
N LEU A 409 39.18 -1.12 -4.19
CA LEU A 409 38.63 -1.93 -3.09
C LEU A 409 37.51 -2.86 -3.59
N CYS A 410 36.55 -2.33 -4.36
CA CYS A 410 35.47 -3.12 -4.97
C CYS A 410 35.98 -4.25 -5.89
N ARG A 411 37.12 -4.05 -6.57
CA ARG A 411 37.72 -5.09 -7.43
C ARG A 411 38.34 -6.22 -6.60
N GLU A 412 38.99 -5.88 -5.50
CA GLU A 412 39.57 -6.86 -4.57
C GLU A 412 38.46 -7.66 -3.86
N GLU A 413 37.40 -6.98 -3.40
CA GLU A 413 36.23 -7.61 -2.77
C GLU A 413 35.48 -8.52 -3.73
N ARG A 414 35.26 -8.10 -4.98
CA ARG A 414 34.64 -8.95 -6.01
C ARG A 414 35.47 -10.21 -6.29
N LYS A 415 36.80 -10.13 -6.20
CA LYS A 415 37.68 -11.29 -6.35
C LYS A 415 37.57 -12.22 -5.14
N SER A 416 37.57 -11.67 -3.92
CA SER A 416 37.38 -12.42 -2.68
C SER A 416 36.03 -13.15 -2.62
N LEU A 417 34.94 -12.46 -2.97
CA LEU A 417 33.58 -13.03 -3.04
C LEU A 417 33.50 -14.19 -4.03
N ARG A 418 34.18 -14.08 -5.17
CA ARG A 418 34.22 -15.15 -6.18
C ARG A 418 34.97 -16.38 -5.66
N GLU A 419 36.11 -16.19 -5.01
CA GLU A 419 36.87 -17.28 -4.40
C GLU A 419 36.09 -17.95 -3.24
N ALA A 420 35.34 -17.16 -2.46
CA ALA A 420 34.48 -17.70 -1.40
C ALA A 420 33.31 -18.52 -1.95
N ALA A 421 32.67 -18.04 -3.03
CA ALA A 421 31.61 -18.77 -3.71
C ALA A 421 32.10 -20.10 -4.31
N GLU A 422 33.29 -20.11 -4.90
CA GLU A 422 33.92 -21.34 -5.42
C GLU A 422 34.20 -22.35 -4.28
N ARG A 423 34.73 -21.90 -3.14
CA ARG A 423 34.93 -22.78 -1.95
C ARG A 423 33.62 -23.31 -1.38
N LEU A 424 32.55 -22.52 -1.43
CA LEU A 424 31.23 -22.94 -0.94
C LEU A 424 30.61 -23.99 -1.88
N ALA A 425 30.77 -23.81 -3.19
CA ALA A 425 30.35 -24.80 -4.18
C ALA A 425 31.09 -26.14 -3.99
N ASP A 426 32.40 -26.12 -3.75
CA ASP A 426 33.18 -27.32 -3.46
C ASP A 426 32.70 -28.04 -2.19
N LYS A 427 32.39 -27.29 -1.12
CA LYS A 427 31.83 -27.85 0.11
C LYS A 427 30.43 -28.44 -0.10
N TYR A 428 29.61 -27.82 -0.93
CA TYR A 428 28.27 -28.31 -1.25
C TYR A 428 28.34 -29.63 -2.02
N GLU A 429 29.22 -29.74 -3.01
CA GLU A 429 29.44 -30.99 -3.75
C GLU A 429 29.98 -32.11 -2.84
N ASP A 430 30.90 -31.80 -1.92
CA ASP A 430 31.41 -32.78 -0.94
C ASP A 430 30.31 -33.23 0.05
N ALA A 431 29.47 -32.29 0.51
CA ALA A 431 28.32 -32.62 1.36
C ALA A 431 27.29 -33.49 0.64
N LYS A 432 26.99 -33.17 -0.62
CA LYS A 432 26.11 -33.96 -1.49
C LYS A 432 26.66 -35.37 -1.71
N TYR A 433 27.95 -35.51 -2.00
CA TYR A 433 28.59 -36.82 -2.14
C TYR A 433 28.50 -37.65 -0.86
N ARG A 434 28.72 -37.04 0.31
CA ARG A 434 28.55 -37.71 1.61
C ARG A 434 27.10 -38.14 1.86
N GLN A 435 26.14 -37.30 1.50
CA GLN A 435 24.72 -37.61 1.63
C GLN A 435 24.32 -38.78 0.72
N GLU A 436 24.78 -38.79 -0.54
CA GLU A 436 24.58 -39.91 -1.46
C GLU A 436 25.25 -41.21 -0.95
N ALA A 437 26.45 -41.12 -0.37
CA ALA A 437 27.13 -42.27 0.23
C ALA A 437 26.39 -42.84 1.45
N ILE A 438 25.75 -41.99 2.25
CA ILE A 438 24.90 -42.40 3.38
C ILE A 438 23.63 -43.07 2.84
N ILE A 439 22.94 -42.45 1.88
CA ILE A 439 21.71 -43.00 1.27
C ILE A 439 22.01 -44.39 0.70
N ASN A 440 23.09 -44.55 -0.07
CA ASN A 440 23.48 -45.84 -0.65
C ASN A 440 23.82 -46.91 0.39
N ARG A 441 24.22 -46.56 1.62
CA ARG A 441 24.41 -47.52 2.71
C ARG A 441 23.09 -48.01 3.32
N PHE A 442 22.04 -47.21 3.24
CA PHE A 442 20.70 -47.60 3.69
C PHE A 442 19.91 -48.37 2.63
N THR A 443 20.29 -48.29 1.34
CA THR A 443 19.62 -49.02 0.24
C THR A 443 20.06 -50.50 0.11
N PHE A 444 21.06 -50.95 0.87
CA PHE A 444 21.57 -52.34 0.84
C PHE A 444 21.43 -53.09 2.19
N LEU A 445 20.61 -52.60 3.10
CA LEU A 445 20.04 -53.33 4.24
C LEU A 445 18.56 -53.61 3.95
#